data_AF-A0A954KY40-F1
#
_entry.id   AF-A0A954KY40-F1
#
_cell.length_a   1.000
_cell.length_b   1.000
_cell.length_c   1.000
_cell.angle_alpha   90.00
_cell.angle_beta   90.00
_cell.angle_gamma   90.00
#
_symmetry.space_group_name_H-M   'P 1'
#
loop_
_entity.id
_entity.type
_entity.pdbx_description
1 polymer ?
#
loop_
_entity_poly.entity_id
_entity_poly.type
_entity_poly.pdbx_seq_one_letter_code
_entity_poly.pdbx_strand_id
1 'polypeptide(L)'
;MSATVRDIEEFSEFARAKLAAGAELDLVDLAAEWQFEHRSDDDLKNDVRAVRDALTAIDNGETGRPLADFDAEFRQRHGISE
;
A
#
# COMPACT_ATOMS: atom_id res chain seq x y z
N MET A 1 -22.29 -14.22 -1.45
CA MET A 1 -20.92 -14.36 -0.93
C MET A 1 -20.46 -12.99 -0.46
N SER A 2 -19.69 -12.90 0.63
CA SER A 2 -19.04 -11.63 0.98
C SER A 2 -17.98 -11.31 -0.07
N ALA A 3 -17.69 -10.01 -0.29
CA ALA A 3 -16.68 -9.56 -1.23
C ALA A 3 -15.34 -10.31 -1.03
N THR A 4 -14.94 -10.50 0.23
CA THR A 4 -13.72 -11.20 0.61
C THR A 4 -13.60 -12.64 0.11
N VAL A 5 -14.69 -13.41 0.04
CA VAL A 5 -14.62 -14.80 -0.44
C VAL A 5 -14.38 -14.83 -1.94
N ARG A 6 -15.05 -13.95 -2.69
CA ARG A 6 -14.88 -13.81 -4.13
C ARG A 6 -13.46 -13.34 -4.46
N ASP A 7 -12.94 -12.36 -3.73
CA ASP A 7 -11.59 -11.83 -3.95
C ASP A 7 -10.51 -12.91 -3.72
N ILE A 8 -10.71 -13.80 -2.73
CA ILE A 8 -9.82 -14.95 -2.49
C ILE A 8 -9.88 -15.96 -3.66
N GLU A 9 -11.07 -16.23 -4.19
CA GLU A 9 -11.25 -17.13 -5.34
C GLU A 9 -10.60 -16.56 -6.60
N GLU A 10 -10.84 -15.28 -6.91
CA GLU A 10 -10.26 -14.57 -8.05
C GLU A 10 -8.73 -14.51 -7.97
N PHE A 11 -8.16 -14.21 -6.80
CA PHE A 11 -6.72 -14.24 -6.59
C PHE A 11 -6.14 -15.65 -6.78
N SER A 12 -6.80 -16.68 -6.26
CA SER A 12 -6.37 -18.08 -6.41
C SER A 12 -6.32 -18.50 -7.88
N GLU A 13 -7.32 -18.11 -8.67
CA GLU A 13 -7.34 -18.36 -10.12
C GLU A 13 -6.22 -17.62 -10.85
N PHE A 14 -6.02 -16.34 -10.54
CA PHE A 14 -4.93 -15.53 -11.07
C PHE A 14 -3.55 -16.13 -10.79
N ALA A 15 -3.28 -16.48 -9.53
CA ALA A 15 -1.99 -17.03 -9.10
C ALA A 15 -1.69 -18.37 -9.81
N ARG A 16 -2.69 -19.25 -9.93
CA ARG A 16 -2.56 -20.50 -10.68
C ARG A 16 -2.23 -20.27 -12.14
N ALA A 17 -2.87 -19.29 -12.78
CA ALA A 17 -2.60 -18.95 -14.18
C ALA A 17 -1.17 -18.42 -14.39
N LYS A 18 -0.70 -17.51 -13.53
CA LYS A 18 0.67 -16.96 -13.59
C LYS A 18 1.72 -18.05 -13.35
N LEU A 19 1.53 -18.90 -12.34
CA LEU A 19 2.44 -20.02 -12.07
C LEU A 19 2.47 -21.04 -13.21
N ALA A 20 1.32 -21.36 -13.81
CA ALA A 20 1.25 -22.24 -14.98
C ALA A 20 1.94 -21.65 -16.22
N ALA A 21 1.97 -20.32 -16.34
CA ALA A 21 2.70 -19.59 -17.38
C ALA A 21 4.21 -19.46 -17.10
N GLY A 22 4.70 -19.97 -15.96
CA GLY A 22 6.11 -19.95 -15.59
C GLY A 22 6.54 -18.70 -14.83
N ALA A 23 5.63 -18.00 -14.16
CA ALA A 23 6.01 -16.91 -13.26
C ALA A 23 6.93 -17.43 -12.14
N GLU A 24 8.06 -16.75 -11.93
CA GLU A 24 9.01 -17.01 -10.84
C GLU A 24 8.75 -16.10 -9.61
N LEU A 25 7.57 -15.49 -9.55
CA LEU A 25 7.16 -14.62 -8.45
C LEU A 25 6.76 -15.45 -7.23
N ASP A 26 7.09 -14.94 -6.04
CA ASP A 26 6.55 -15.50 -4.81
C ASP A 26 5.08 -15.08 -4.60
N LEU A 27 4.45 -15.61 -3.55
CA LEU A 27 3.04 -15.34 -3.28
C LEU A 27 2.76 -13.87 -2.92
N VAL A 28 3.73 -13.17 -2.32
CA VAL A 28 3.59 -11.77 -1.93
C VAL A 28 3.62 -10.90 -3.19
N ASP A 29 4.55 -11.17 -4.10
CA ASP A 29 4.66 -10.48 -5.37
C ASP A 29 3.44 -10.71 -6.26
N LEU A 30 2.93 -11.94 -6.32
CA LEU A 30 1.68 -12.25 -7.03
C LEU A 30 0.47 -11.52 -6.45
N ALA A 31 0.40 -11.40 -5.12
CA ALA A 31 -0.67 -10.64 -4.46
C ALA A 31 -0.59 -9.15 -4.78
N ALA A 32 0.62 -8.58 -4.78
CA ALA A 32 0.85 -7.18 -5.15
C ALA A 32 0.46 -6.92 -6.61
N GLU A 33 0.84 -7.81 -7.53
CA GLU A 33 0.47 -7.71 -8.94
C GLU A 33 -1.05 -7.82 -9.14
N TRP A 34 -1.71 -8.78 -8.49
CA TRP A 34 -3.16 -8.93 -8.55
C TRP A 34 -3.88 -7.68 -8.05
N GLN A 35 -3.44 -7.12 -6.91
CA GLN A 35 -3.99 -5.87 -6.36
C GLN A 35 -3.79 -4.67 -7.29
N PHE A 36 -2.67 -4.62 -8.00
CA PHE A 36 -2.42 -3.58 -8.99
C PHE A 36 -3.38 -3.70 -10.19
N GLU A 37 -3.59 -4.91 -10.69
CA GLU A 37 -4.51 -5.18 -11.82
C GLU A 37 -6.00 -5.04 -11.44
N HIS A 38 -6.36 -5.31 -10.18
CA HIS A 38 -7.75 -5.32 -9.68
C HIS A 38 -8.06 -4.14 -8.75
N ARG A 39 -7.26 -3.07 -8.84
CA ARG A 39 -7.47 -1.85 -8.05
C ARG A 39 -8.87 -1.29 -8.30
N SER A 40 -9.62 -1.04 -7.24
CA SER A 40 -10.93 -0.44 -7.39
C SER A 40 -10.81 1.04 -7.77
N ASP A 41 -11.83 1.57 -8.45
CA ASP A 41 -11.91 3.00 -8.76
C ASP A 41 -11.85 3.86 -7.49
N ASP A 42 -12.36 3.35 -6.37
CA ASP A 42 -12.34 4.06 -5.10
C ASP A 42 -10.95 4.07 -4.46
N ASP A 43 -10.18 2.99 -4.59
CA ASP A 43 -8.76 2.97 -4.19
C ASP A 43 -7.96 3.99 -5.00
N LEU A 44 -8.17 4.04 -6.32
CA LEU A 44 -7.52 5.02 -7.17
C LEU A 44 -7.90 6.46 -6.79
N LYS A 45 -9.19 6.74 -6.52
CA LYS A 45 -9.62 8.06 -6.05
C LYS A 45 -8.98 8.44 -4.71
N ASN A 46 -8.87 7.49 -3.79
CA ASN A 46 -8.26 7.71 -2.49
C ASN A 46 -6.77 8.04 -2.62
N ASP A 47 -6.04 7.30 -3.44
CA ASP A 47 -4.62 7.55 -3.72
C ASP A 47 -4.41 8.92 -4.36
N VAL A 48 -5.20 9.25 -5.38
CA VAL A 48 -5.14 10.56 -6.06
C VAL A 48 -5.42 11.70 -5.07
N ARG A 49 -6.40 11.52 -4.17
CA ARG A 49 -6.67 12.50 -3.12
C ARG A 49 -5.47 12.64 -2.18
N ALA A 50 -4.89 11.54 -1.70
CA ALA A 50 -3.74 11.58 -0.79
C ALA A 50 -2.54 12.31 -1.40
N VAL A 51 -2.26 12.08 -2.69
CA VAL A 51 -1.19 12.79 -3.40
C VAL A 51 -1.52 14.28 -3.53
N ARG A 52 -2.76 14.65 -3.88
CA ARG A 52 -3.18 16.05 -3.98
C ARG A 52 -3.08 16.79 -2.65
N ASP A 53 -3.47 16.13 -1.56
CA ASP A 53 -3.42 16.70 -0.22
C ASP A 53 -1.96 16.93 0.18
N ALA A 54 -1.07 15.97 -0.09
CA ALA A 54 0.37 16.11 0.15
C ALA A 54 1.00 17.24 -0.66
N LEU A 55 0.64 17.40 -1.94
CA LEU A 55 1.11 18.52 -2.76
C LEU A 55 0.60 19.86 -2.23
N THR A 56 -0.67 19.93 -1.85
CA THR A 56 -1.28 21.13 -1.27
C THR A 56 -0.60 21.52 0.04
N ALA A 57 -0.25 20.54 0.88
CA ALA A 57 0.50 20.75 2.11
C ALA A 57 1.88 21.38 1.83
N ILE A 58 2.61 20.84 0.85
CA ILE A 58 3.91 21.37 0.41
C ILE A 58 3.78 22.80 -0.11
N ASP A 59 2.77 23.07 -0.95
CA ASP A 59 2.50 24.41 -1.49
C ASP A 59 2.15 25.42 -0.37
N ASN A 60 1.52 24.95 0.71
CA ASN A 60 1.23 25.74 1.91
C ASN A 60 2.40 25.85 2.89
N GLY A 61 3.58 25.29 2.55
CA GLY A 61 4.80 25.40 3.33
C GLY A 61 5.07 24.27 4.32
N GLU A 62 4.27 23.19 4.33
CA GLU A 62 4.64 21.98 5.06
C GLU A 62 5.80 21.27 4.33
N THR A 63 7.02 21.49 4.84
CA THR A 63 8.25 20.87 4.32
C THR A 63 8.64 19.60 5.08
N GLY A 64 7.78 19.14 5.99
CA GLY A 64 8.05 18.05 6.91
C GLY A 64 8.83 18.50 8.15
N ARG A 65 9.48 17.55 8.82
CA ARG A 65 10.37 17.79 9.97
C ARG A 65 11.64 16.96 9.82
N PRO A 66 12.76 17.37 10.43
CA PRO A 66 13.96 16.54 10.48
C PRO A 66 13.67 15.17 11.07
N LEU A 67 14.22 14.11 10.46
CA LEU A 67 14.00 12.73 10.90
C LEU A 67 14.47 12.51 12.34
N ALA A 68 15.61 13.11 12.73
CA ALA A 68 16.15 13.00 14.08
C ALA A 68 15.18 13.55 15.13
N ASP A 69 14.52 14.67 14.85
CA ASP A 69 13.54 15.27 15.76
C ASP A 69 12.30 14.36 15.89
N PHE A 70 11.83 13.80 14.76
CA PHE A 70 10.72 12.84 14.77
C PHE A 70 11.06 11.59 15.57
N ASP A 71 12.23 11.00 15.32
CA ASP A 71 12.67 9.75 15.93
C ASP A 71 12.84 9.90 17.45
N ALA A 72 13.46 10.99 17.91
CA ALA A 72 13.61 11.28 19.34
C ALA A 72 12.24 11.39 20.04
N GLU A 73 11.30 12.15 19.46
CA GLU A 73 9.95 12.32 20.02
C GLU A 73 9.15 11.01 19.98
N PHE A 74 9.24 10.26 18.89
CA PHE A 74 8.57 8.98 18.72
C PHE A 74 9.05 7.97 19.76
N ARG A 75 10.38 7.81 19.92
CA ARG A 75 10.96 6.91 20.92
C ARG A 75 10.54 7.29 22.33
N GLN A 76 10.56 8.58 22.67
CA GLN A 76 10.11 9.08 23.97
C GLN A 76 8.62 8.75 24.21
N ARG A 77 7.76 8.98 23.22
CA ARG A 77 6.31 8.68 23.31
C ARG A 77 6.02 7.19 23.46
N HIS A 78 6.85 6.33 22.89
CA HIS A 78 6.64 4.88 22.85
C HIS A 78 7.53 4.08 23.81
N GLY A 79 8.34 4.76 24.64
CA GLY A 79 9.21 4.10 25.64
C GLY A 79 10.31 3.25 25.03
N ILE A 80 10.72 3.54 23.79
CA ILE A 80 11.80 2.81 23.10
C ILE A 80 13.13 3.40 23.58
N SER A 81 13.86 2.63 24.38
CA SER A 81 15.20 3.00 24.85
C SER A 81 16.26 2.57 23.83
N GLU A 82 17.40 3.27 23.79
CA GLU A 82 18.51 3.05 22.84
C GLU A 82 18.95 1.60 22.65
#